data_AF-G2X5T0-F1
#
_entry.id   AF-G2X5T0-F1
#
_cell.length_a   1.000
_cell.length_b   1.000
_cell.length_c   1.000
_cell.angle_alpha   90.00
_cell.angle_beta   90.00
_cell.angle_gamma   90.00
#
_symmetry.space_group_name_H-M   'P 1'
#
loop_
_entity.id
_entity.type
_entity.pdbx_description
1 polymer ?
#
loop_
_entity_poly.entity_id
_entity_poly.type
_entity_poly.pdbx_seq_one_letter_code
_entity_poly.pdbx_strand_id
1 'polypeptide(L)'
;MSVADLPLDGLRKAFTLDKEPQDFELVKKLGESRWLARRHADGEIFVARRINDFDEYYKSQHQNPGFLTTKQRHAKGLLDLVYELNFGRQISHIFNHENIVSLAGYLRQKPLNAKPFSDVEATEDYLVWDNCDAGNLEALLVDKNPQVKNRRVFMPESLCWHVLTSVMRALAWAHDGYRHDVDWKAGTHMWTKTDTDWMPILHRAITPASILFQNPRGAELYGQCKLGHWGQAFVSGHPASRHDKGARGEPTISNAFGQIMAPHAEPSHLEATREVSLVEMRKSMDKYTRDGQKNHRMYTLSDEHWALGAVLYRMMTARELPSRDPCAGCAAGCVHVTACADTYCLLEEAESDQLDRWGDLDLDKTCRCDYGGCEHVREVIKMSQCTHPKWGPPCVCAVKCGTKTVNIDDVLAQMDYSKGLLKAVRLLFDWDWKFSARGSVELCGKIDSLYASWKTDTGEGREYVDVRDDARRRFLVLNGLDQTEEKMEDDDSDSASEAST
;
A
#
# COMPACT_ATOMS: atom_id res chain seq x y z
N MET A 1 -18.39 48.94 5.46
CA MET A 1 -19.64 48.50 6.13
C MET A 1 -19.30 47.27 6.97
N SER A 2 -19.82 47.25 8.20
CA SER A 2 -19.62 46.21 9.22
C SER A 2 -19.97 44.81 8.70
N VAL A 3 -19.09 43.84 8.96
CA VAL A 3 -19.25 42.41 8.60
C VAL A 3 -19.94 41.66 9.76
N ALA A 4 -21.06 42.20 10.25
CA ALA A 4 -21.79 41.63 11.39
C ALA A 4 -23.22 41.19 11.09
N ASP A 5 -23.75 41.41 9.87
CA ASP A 5 -25.15 41.13 9.55
C ASP A 5 -25.30 40.36 8.22
N LEU A 6 -24.88 39.10 8.19
CA LEU A 6 -25.34 38.14 7.17
C LEU A 6 -26.08 36.99 7.86
N PRO A 7 -27.35 36.72 7.49
CA PRO A 7 -28.17 35.73 8.18
C PRO A 7 -27.68 34.30 7.87
N LEU A 8 -27.69 33.46 8.91
CA LEU A 8 -27.39 32.02 8.92
C LEU A 8 -28.17 31.17 7.90
N ASP A 9 -29.11 31.76 7.15
CA ASP A 9 -29.90 31.08 6.12
C ASP A 9 -29.12 30.79 4.82
N GLY A 10 -27.95 31.42 4.61
CA GLY A 10 -27.06 31.11 3.48
C GLY A 10 -26.43 29.70 3.56
N LEU A 11 -26.26 29.16 4.76
CA LEU A 11 -25.70 27.82 5.02
C LEU A 11 -26.66 26.68 4.67
N ARG A 12 -27.95 26.96 4.47
CA ARG A 12 -28.95 25.93 4.14
C ARG A 12 -28.95 25.56 2.65
N LYS A 13 -28.56 26.47 1.75
CA LYS A 13 -28.81 26.31 0.30
C LYS A 13 -27.69 25.63 -0.51
N ALA A 14 -26.49 25.45 0.04
CA ALA A 14 -25.44 24.70 -0.67
C ALA A 14 -25.72 23.19 -0.72
N PHE A 15 -26.62 22.68 0.13
CA PHE A 15 -27.19 21.33 0.07
C PHE A 15 -28.64 21.33 0.60
N THR A 16 -29.52 22.20 0.08
CA THR A 16 -30.95 21.82 0.05
C THR A 16 -31.12 20.73 -1.00
N LEU A 17 -30.69 19.52 -0.64
CA LEU A 17 -31.26 18.30 -1.17
C LEU A 17 -32.69 18.26 -0.64
N ASP A 18 -33.64 18.49 -1.54
CA ASP A 18 -35.04 18.15 -1.33
C ASP A 18 -35.14 16.70 -0.85
N LYS A 19 -35.19 16.44 0.47
CA LYS A 19 -35.43 15.11 1.08
C LYS A 19 -34.91 13.93 0.24
N GLU A 20 -33.69 14.00 -0.27
CA GLU A 20 -33.13 12.82 -0.90
C GLU A 20 -32.93 11.79 0.22
N PRO A 21 -33.36 10.54 0.03
CA PRO A 21 -33.10 9.51 1.01
C PRO A 21 -31.58 9.48 1.21
N GLN A 22 -31.13 9.61 2.46
CA GLN A 22 -29.72 9.43 2.76
C GLN A 22 -29.33 8.03 2.30
N ASP A 23 -28.18 7.89 1.66
CA ASP A 23 -27.73 6.59 1.15
C ASP A 23 -27.37 5.61 2.27
N PHE A 24 -27.16 6.12 3.50
CA PHE A 24 -26.73 5.35 4.66
C PHE A 24 -27.57 5.65 5.91
N GLU A 25 -27.65 4.67 6.81
CA GLU A 25 -28.19 4.82 8.17
C GLU A 25 -27.16 4.39 9.22
N LEU A 26 -27.08 5.10 10.36
CA LEU A 26 -26.30 4.65 11.51
C LEU A 26 -26.99 3.48 12.21
N VAL A 27 -26.26 2.37 12.41
CA VAL A 27 -26.80 1.13 12.98
C VAL A 27 -26.31 0.88 14.41
N LYS A 28 -24.99 1.00 14.66
CA LYS A 28 -24.40 0.61 15.94
C LYS A 28 -23.18 1.46 16.29
N LYS A 29 -23.09 1.90 17.55
CA LYS A 29 -21.90 2.63 18.04
C LYS A 29 -20.73 1.67 18.24
N LEU A 30 -19.57 2.02 17.69
CA LEU A 30 -18.30 1.28 17.87
C LEU A 30 -17.35 1.98 18.85
N GLY A 31 -17.42 3.30 18.94
CA GLY A 31 -16.59 4.10 19.83
C GLY A 31 -17.10 5.53 19.94
N GLU A 32 -16.30 6.45 20.49
CA GLU A 32 -16.73 7.83 20.71
C GLU A 32 -17.16 8.55 19.42
N SER A 33 -16.39 8.38 18.35
CA SER A 33 -16.59 9.03 17.05
C SER A 33 -16.86 8.05 15.90
N ARG A 34 -17.09 6.77 16.19
CA ARG A 34 -17.20 5.71 15.16
C ARG A 34 -18.47 4.88 15.34
N TRP A 35 -19.10 4.57 14.22
CA TRP A 35 -20.35 3.83 14.12
C TRP A 35 -20.30 2.86 12.94
N LEU A 36 -21.08 1.78 13.01
CA LEU A 36 -21.46 1.03 11.82
C LEU A 36 -22.57 1.79 11.11
N ALA A 37 -22.44 1.90 9.80
CA ALA A 37 -23.44 2.42 8.90
C ALA A 37 -23.89 1.34 7.93
N ARG A 38 -25.15 1.36 7.50
CA ARG A 38 -25.69 0.45 6.50
C ARG A 38 -26.12 1.25 5.28
N ARG A 39 -25.73 0.82 4.09
CA ARG A 39 -26.21 1.41 2.83
C ARG A 39 -27.62 0.92 2.52
N HIS A 40 -28.54 1.81 2.14
CA HIS A 40 -29.94 1.44 1.88
C HIS A 40 -30.12 0.60 0.61
N ALA A 41 -29.28 0.80 -0.41
CA ALA A 41 -29.41 0.14 -1.70
C ALA A 41 -29.28 -1.39 -1.64
N ASP A 42 -28.37 -1.89 -0.79
CA ASP A 42 -28.01 -3.31 -0.74
C ASP A 42 -27.76 -3.86 0.67
N GLY A 43 -27.88 -3.02 1.70
CA GLY A 43 -27.66 -3.42 3.09
C GLY A 43 -26.20 -3.60 3.46
N GLU A 44 -25.24 -3.24 2.60
CA GLU A 44 -23.81 -3.38 2.88
C GLU A 44 -23.40 -2.52 4.10
N ILE A 45 -22.51 -3.07 4.92
CA ILE A 45 -22.05 -2.46 6.16
C ILE A 45 -20.74 -1.70 5.95
N PHE A 46 -20.70 -0.48 6.49
CA PHE A 46 -19.62 0.49 6.43
C PHE A 46 -19.26 1.01 7.83
N VAL A 47 -18.17 1.76 7.94
CA VAL A 47 -17.78 2.47 9.15
C VAL A 47 -17.97 3.97 8.97
N ALA A 48 -18.90 4.55 9.71
CA ALA A 48 -19.10 6.00 9.78
C ALA A 48 -18.22 6.62 10.87
N ARG A 49 -17.41 7.61 10.51
CA ARG A 49 -16.63 8.44 11.45
C ARG A 49 -17.23 9.84 11.51
N ARG A 50 -17.57 10.29 12.71
CA ARG A 50 -18.00 11.68 12.98
C ARG A 50 -16.86 12.63 12.64
N ILE A 51 -17.17 13.67 11.85
CA ILE A 51 -16.25 14.78 11.61
C ILE A 51 -16.33 15.70 12.83
N ASN A 52 -15.25 15.74 13.61
CA ASN A 52 -15.13 16.60 14.79
C ASN A 52 -14.04 17.67 14.62
N ASP A 53 -13.36 17.69 13.47
CA ASP A 53 -12.30 18.65 13.13
C ASP A 53 -12.80 20.11 13.14
N PHE A 54 -14.11 20.32 12.98
CA PHE A 54 -14.74 21.63 13.00
C PHE A 54 -15.33 22.03 14.37
N ASP A 55 -15.42 21.10 15.33
CA ASP A 55 -16.08 21.34 16.63
C ASP A 55 -15.44 22.53 17.38
N GLU A 56 -14.12 22.68 17.29
CA GLU A 56 -13.38 23.77 17.94
C GLU A 56 -13.67 25.14 17.31
N TYR A 57 -13.84 25.19 15.98
CA TYR A 57 -14.25 26.40 15.29
C TYR A 57 -15.67 26.80 15.69
N TYR A 58 -16.63 25.87 15.68
CA TYR A 58 -18.01 26.14 16.10
C TYR A 58 -18.09 26.61 17.56
N LYS A 59 -17.33 25.98 18.48
CA LYS A 59 -17.26 26.43 19.88
C LYS A 59 -16.72 27.87 20.02
N SER A 60 -15.76 28.25 19.18
CA SER A 60 -15.14 29.59 19.22
C SER A 60 -16.07 30.71 18.79
N GLN A 61 -16.99 30.45 17.85
CA GLN A 61 -18.00 31.42 17.41
C GLN A 61 -18.95 31.83 18.55
N HIS A 62 -19.18 30.94 19.52
CA HIS A 62 -20.03 31.21 20.68
C HIS A 62 -19.28 31.87 21.85
N GLN A 63 -17.94 31.85 21.87
CA GLN A 63 -17.14 32.25 23.03
C GLN A 63 -16.28 33.50 22.81
N ASN A 64 -15.81 33.79 21.58
CA ASN A 64 -14.99 34.98 21.29
C ASN A 64 -15.07 35.40 19.80
N PRO A 65 -16.07 36.21 19.40
CA PRO A 65 -16.35 36.52 17.99
C PRO A 65 -15.39 37.50 17.28
N GLY A 66 -14.10 37.58 17.66
CA GLY A 66 -13.19 38.60 17.12
C GLY A 66 -11.78 38.14 16.72
N PHE A 67 -11.28 37.01 17.24
CA PHE A 67 -9.93 36.52 16.95
C PHE A 67 -9.91 35.00 16.86
N LEU A 68 -9.73 34.47 15.65
CA LEU A 68 -9.54 33.04 15.42
C LEU A 68 -8.06 32.66 15.60
N THR A 69 -7.78 31.63 16.37
CA THR A 69 -6.45 31.00 16.42
C THR A 69 -6.07 30.42 15.06
N THR A 70 -4.79 30.12 14.83
CA THR A 70 -4.34 29.46 13.58
C THR A 70 -5.08 28.15 13.34
N LYS A 71 -5.30 27.35 14.41
CA LYS A 71 -6.06 26.09 14.33
C LYS A 71 -7.52 26.31 13.93
N GLN A 72 -8.16 27.34 14.47
CA GLN A 72 -9.55 27.70 14.12
C GLN A 72 -9.66 28.23 12.68
N ARG A 73 -8.67 28.99 12.19
CA ARG A 73 -8.59 29.42 10.78
C ARG A 73 -8.42 28.23 9.83
N HIS A 74 -7.60 27.24 10.19
CA HIS A 74 -7.44 26.03 9.38
C HIS A 74 -8.71 25.19 9.36
N ALA A 75 -9.39 25.04 10.50
CA ALA A 75 -10.67 24.35 10.57
C ALA A 75 -11.74 25.05 9.72
N LYS A 76 -11.81 26.40 9.76
CA LYS A 76 -12.70 27.18 8.88
C LYS A 76 -12.34 27.00 7.40
N GLY A 77 -11.07 27.14 7.03
CA GLY A 77 -10.66 26.98 5.63
C GLY A 77 -10.95 25.58 5.08
N LEU A 78 -10.77 24.54 5.90
CA LEU A 78 -11.16 23.18 5.55
C LEU A 78 -12.69 23.02 5.42
N LEU A 79 -13.46 23.66 6.29
CA LEU A 79 -14.92 23.71 6.20
C LEU A 79 -15.36 24.34 4.88
N ASP A 80 -14.83 25.53 4.56
CA ASP A 80 -15.13 26.25 3.32
C ASP A 80 -14.76 25.39 2.09
N LEU A 81 -13.60 24.71 2.12
CA LEU A 81 -13.19 23.78 1.04
C LEU A 81 -14.17 22.62 0.86
N VAL A 82 -14.52 21.95 1.96
CA VAL A 82 -15.36 20.75 1.92
C VAL A 82 -16.80 21.10 1.51
N TYR A 83 -17.38 22.16 2.09
CA TYR A 83 -18.80 22.48 1.94
C TYR A 83 -19.10 23.58 0.93
N GLU A 84 -18.30 24.64 0.84
CA GLU A 84 -18.55 25.75 -0.11
C GLU A 84 -17.94 25.48 -1.49
N LEU A 85 -16.73 24.91 -1.53
CA LEU A 85 -16.02 24.61 -2.77
C LEU A 85 -16.21 23.17 -3.27
N ASN A 86 -17.02 22.37 -2.55
CA ASN A 86 -17.38 20.99 -2.89
C ASN A 86 -16.17 20.08 -3.14
N PHE A 87 -15.05 20.29 -2.44
CA PHE A 87 -13.85 19.47 -2.57
C PHE A 87 -14.05 18.01 -2.15
N GLY A 88 -15.17 17.70 -1.47
CA GLY A 88 -15.54 16.35 -1.06
C GLY A 88 -15.55 15.36 -2.24
N ARG A 89 -16.03 15.78 -3.42
CA ARG A 89 -16.07 14.89 -4.61
C ARG A 89 -14.68 14.49 -5.09
N GLN A 90 -13.73 15.43 -5.08
CA GLN A 90 -12.34 15.18 -5.48
C GLN A 90 -11.63 14.28 -4.47
N ILE A 91 -11.89 14.49 -3.17
CA ILE A 91 -11.38 13.61 -2.10
C ILE A 91 -11.93 12.18 -2.29
N SER A 92 -13.24 12.03 -2.53
CA SER A 92 -13.82 10.72 -2.81
C SER A 92 -13.22 10.05 -4.03
N HIS A 93 -12.87 10.80 -5.08
CA HIS A 93 -12.20 10.24 -6.25
C HIS A 93 -10.83 9.67 -5.91
N ILE A 94 -10.02 10.38 -5.12
CA ILE A 94 -8.70 9.91 -4.67
C ILE A 94 -8.81 8.61 -3.85
N PHE A 95 -9.81 8.52 -2.98
CA PHE A 95 -10.03 7.33 -2.16
C PHE A 95 -10.83 6.24 -2.86
N ASN A 96 -11.26 6.43 -4.11
CA ASN A 96 -11.99 5.41 -4.86
C ASN A 96 -11.03 4.44 -5.56
N HIS A 97 -10.47 3.51 -4.79
CA HIS A 97 -9.60 2.46 -5.30
C HIS A 97 -9.82 1.14 -4.57
N GLU A 98 -9.76 0.01 -5.29
CA GLU A 98 -10.08 -1.32 -4.74
C GLU A 98 -9.17 -1.72 -3.58
N ASN A 99 -7.89 -1.33 -3.63
CA ASN A 99 -6.91 -1.59 -2.58
C ASN A 99 -6.64 -0.39 -1.65
N ILE A 100 -7.52 0.61 -1.62
CA ILE A 100 -7.51 1.67 -0.60
C ILE A 100 -8.76 1.52 0.26
N VAL A 101 -8.68 1.90 1.54
CA VAL A 101 -9.89 2.03 2.38
C VAL A 101 -10.71 3.19 1.82
N SER A 102 -11.76 2.85 1.08
CA SER A 102 -12.48 3.83 0.27
C SER A 102 -13.39 4.70 1.11
N LEU A 103 -13.51 5.97 0.70
CA LEU A 103 -14.56 6.87 1.16
C LEU A 103 -15.84 6.56 0.38
N ALA A 104 -16.68 5.71 0.95
CA ALA A 104 -17.92 5.23 0.33
C ALA A 104 -19.00 6.32 0.27
N GLY A 105 -18.98 7.28 1.19
CA GLY A 105 -19.96 8.37 1.15
C GLY A 105 -19.92 9.28 2.37
N TYR A 106 -21.02 10.02 2.53
CA TYR A 106 -21.22 11.00 3.58
C TYR A 106 -22.63 10.86 4.16
N LEU A 107 -22.76 11.11 5.46
CA LEU A 107 -24.00 10.96 6.21
C LEU A 107 -24.18 12.16 7.16
N ARG A 108 -25.39 12.74 7.17
CA ARG A 108 -25.75 13.85 8.06
C ARG A 108 -26.96 13.48 8.92
N GLN A 109 -26.77 13.07 10.16
CA GLN A 109 -27.87 12.57 11.00
C GLN A 109 -27.92 13.30 12.35
N LYS A 110 -29.11 13.47 12.92
CA LYS A 110 -29.24 13.93 14.31
C LYS A 110 -28.52 12.94 15.26
N PRO A 111 -27.83 13.40 16.31
CA PRO A 111 -27.15 12.51 17.24
C PRO A 111 -28.14 11.47 17.81
N LEU A 112 -27.83 10.19 17.66
CA LEU A 112 -28.67 9.09 18.17
C LEU A 112 -28.85 9.14 19.71
N ASN A 113 -27.92 9.81 20.42
CA ASN A 113 -27.93 9.99 21.87
C ASN A 113 -28.06 11.47 22.28
N ALA A 114 -28.96 12.23 21.65
CA ALA A 114 -29.27 13.58 22.12
C ALA A 114 -29.70 13.49 23.60
N LYS A 115 -29.09 14.30 24.48
CA LYS A 115 -29.51 14.35 25.88
C LYS A 115 -30.99 14.72 25.90
N PRO A 116 -31.84 14.06 26.72
CA PRO A 116 -33.17 14.59 26.95
C PRO A 116 -32.99 16.04 27.43
N PHE A 117 -33.65 16.99 26.77
CA PHE A 117 -33.51 18.45 26.96
C PHE A 117 -32.35 19.19 26.27
N SER A 118 -31.64 18.60 25.29
CA SER A 118 -30.81 19.43 24.40
C SER A 118 -31.66 19.95 23.23
N ASP A 119 -31.97 21.25 23.22
CA ASP A 119 -32.60 21.98 22.10
C ASP A 119 -31.70 22.08 20.84
N VAL A 120 -30.68 21.23 20.76
CA VAL A 120 -29.73 21.22 19.67
C VAL A 120 -30.34 20.43 18.51
N GLU A 121 -31.02 21.13 17.60
CA GLU A 121 -31.43 20.61 16.29
C GLU A 121 -30.24 20.18 15.40
N ALA A 122 -29.00 20.38 15.85
CA ALA A 122 -27.81 20.17 15.05
C ALA A 122 -27.67 18.70 14.61
N THR A 123 -27.70 18.51 13.30
CA THR A 123 -27.25 17.29 12.66
C THR A 123 -25.75 17.17 12.76
N GLU A 124 -25.25 15.97 12.99
CA GLU A 124 -23.83 15.65 12.95
C GLU A 124 -23.45 15.09 11.59
N ASP A 125 -22.22 15.38 11.17
CA ASP A 125 -21.68 15.01 9.88
C ASP A 125 -20.70 13.85 10.03
N TYR A 126 -20.83 12.87 9.15
CA TYR A 126 -20.10 11.61 9.16
C TYR A 126 -19.51 11.31 7.78
N LEU A 127 -18.27 10.86 7.76
CA LEU A 127 -17.65 10.23 6.59
C LEU A 127 -17.83 8.72 6.70
N VAL A 128 -18.31 8.10 5.64
CA VAL A 128 -18.61 6.67 5.58
C VAL A 128 -17.50 5.97 4.81
N TRP A 129 -16.79 5.07 5.47
CA TRP A 129 -15.62 4.34 4.95
C TRP A 129 -15.91 2.86 4.83
N ASP A 130 -15.15 2.16 4.00
CA ASP A 130 -15.19 0.70 3.93
C ASP A 130 -15.07 0.06 5.33
N ASN A 131 -15.85 -0.99 5.54
CA ASN A 131 -15.72 -1.83 6.72
C ASN A 131 -14.65 -2.91 6.47
N CYS A 132 -13.47 -2.73 7.06
CA CYS A 132 -12.40 -3.73 7.09
C CYS A 132 -12.48 -4.54 8.39
N ASP A 133 -13.49 -5.39 8.47
CA ASP A 133 -13.87 -6.16 9.65
C ASP A 133 -13.02 -7.41 9.91
N ALA A 134 -12.24 -7.86 8.93
CA ALA A 134 -11.26 -8.95 9.11
C ALA A 134 -9.98 -8.48 9.86
N GLY A 135 -9.89 -7.20 10.19
CA GLY A 135 -8.79 -6.63 10.98
C GLY A 135 -7.63 -6.13 10.13
N ASN A 136 -6.45 -6.03 10.74
CA ASN A 136 -5.23 -5.56 10.09
C ASN A 136 -4.10 -6.58 10.18
N LEU A 137 -3.10 -6.43 9.33
CA LEU A 137 -1.97 -7.36 9.26
C LEU A 137 -1.16 -7.42 10.55
N GLU A 138 -1.06 -6.32 11.32
CA GLU A 138 -0.36 -6.33 12.61
C GLU A 138 -0.92 -7.41 13.54
N ALA A 139 -2.23 -7.62 13.56
CA ALA A 139 -2.87 -8.65 14.39
C ALA A 139 -2.38 -10.08 14.07
N LEU A 140 -1.97 -10.35 12.82
CA LEU A 140 -1.38 -11.63 12.40
C LEU A 140 0.10 -11.74 12.78
N LEU A 141 0.79 -10.60 12.95
CA LEU A 141 2.21 -10.51 13.26
C LEU A 141 2.51 -10.38 14.76
N VAL A 142 1.47 -10.31 15.62
CA VAL A 142 1.64 -10.34 17.09
C VAL A 142 2.08 -11.75 17.51
N ASP A 143 3.39 -11.90 17.67
CA ASP A 143 4.04 -13.17 17.99
C ASP A 143 3.66 -13.64 19.41
N LYS A 144 2.78 -14.64 19.51
CA LYS A 144 2.44 -15.31 20.79
C LYS A 144 3.30 -16.54 21.07
N ASN A 145 4.17 -16.98 20.15
CA ASN A 145 4.89 -18.25 20.30
C ASN A 145 6.38 -18.14 19.89
N PRO A 146 7.32 -18.16 20.86
CA PRO A 146 8.77 -18.10 20.60
C PRO A 146 9.31 -19.17 19.64
N GLN A 147 8.62 -20.29 19.46
CA GLN A 147 9.02 -21.38 18.56
C GLN A 147 8.91 -21.01 17.07
N VAL A 148 8.23 -19.92 16.75
CA VAL A 148 8.01 -19.46 15.36
C VAL A 148 9.27 -18.82 14.76
N LYS A 149 10.17 -18.27 15.59
CA LYS A 149 11.36 -17.51 15.15
C LYS A 149 12.40 -18.32 14.37
N ASN A 150 12.28 -19.65 14.35
CA ASN A 150 13.17 -20.56 13.63
C ASN A 150 12.51 -21.20 12.39
N ARG A 151 11.27 -20.84 12.06
CA ARG A 151 10.62 -21.33 10.84
C ARG A 151 11.20 -20.62 9.62
N ARG A 152 11.40 -21.38 8.55
CA ARG A 152 11.81 -20.89 7.22
C ARG A 152 10.63 -20.44 6.36
N VAL A 153 9.42 -20.66 6.86
CA VAL A 153 8.15 -20.12 6.38
C VAL A 153 7.39 -19.64 7.61
N PHE A 154 7.10 -18.34 7.71
CA PHE A 154 6.29 -17.80 8.80
C PHE A 154 4.82 -17.70 8.40
N MET A 155 4.54 -17.00 7.30
CA MET A 155 3.21 -16.86 6.72
C MET A 155 3.09 -17.64 5.39
N PRO A 156 1.88 -18.07 4.98
CA PRO A 156 1.65 -18.64 3.66
C PRO A 156 2.13 -17.70 2.54
N GLU A 157 2.68 -18.27 1.46
CA GLU A 157 3.21 -17.48 0.36
C GLU A 157 2.10 -16.72 -0.38
N SER A 158 0.93 -17.34 -0.53
CA SER A 158 -0.28 -16.72 -1.06
C SER A 158 -0.67 -15.43 -0.33
N LEU A 159 -0.55 -15.40 1.01
CA LEU A 159 -0.84 -14.20 1.80
C LEU A 159 0.20 -13.10 1.56
N CYS A 160 1.48 -13.46 1.44
CA CYS A 160 2.55 -12.52 1.09
C CYS A 160 2.30 -11.88 -0.28
N TRP A 161 1.94 -12.68 -1.30
CA TRP A 161 1.56 -12.18 -2.62
C TRP A 161 0.31 -11.32 -2.61
N HIS A 162 -0.71 -11.73 -1.85
CA HIS A 162 -1.96 -10.99 -1.70
C HIS A 162 -1.71 -9.58 -1.16
N VAL A 163 -0.88 -9.45 -0.11
CA VAL A 163 -0.49 -8.15 0.45
C VAL A 163 0.37 -7.35 -0.53
N LEU A 164 1.41 -7.97 -1.09
CA LEU A 164 2.35 -7.33 -2.01
C LEU A 164 1.64 -6.71 -3.22
N THR A 165 0.86 -7.50 -3.95
CA THR A 165 0.19 -7.06 -5.17
C THR A 165 -0.89 -6.01 -4.88
N SER A 166 -1.66 -6.18 -3.79
CA SER A 166 -2.71 -5.24 -3.41
C SER A 166 -2.13 -3.87 -3.01
N VAL A 167 -1.10 -3.84 -2.16
CA VAL A 167 -0.49 -2.57 -1.72
C VAL A 167 0.24 -1.91 -2.89
N MET A 168 0.95 -2.66 -3.73
CA MET A 168 1.61 -2.07 -4.91
C MET A 168 0.62 -1.43 -5.89
N ARG A 169 -0.57 -1.99 -6.07
CA ARG A 169 -1.64 -1.35 -6.86
C ARG A 169 -2.15 -0.06 -6.22
N ALA A 170 -2.33 -0.04 -4.89
CA ALA A 170 -2.66 1.18 -4.17
C ALA A 170 -1.58 2.27 -4.32
N LEU A 171 -0.30 1.88 -4.29
CA LEU A 171 0.83 2.80 -4.50
C LEU A 171 0.93 3.27 -5.96
N ALA A 172 0.69 2.41 -6.94
CA ALA A 172 0.62 2.80 -8.35
C ALA A 172 -0.47 3.86 -8.59
N TRP A 173 -1.63 3.69 -7.95
CA TRP A 173 -2.68 4.71 -7.96
C TRP A 173 -2.24 6.01 -7.29
N ALA A 174 -1.77 5.94 -6.03
CA ALA A 174 -1.43 7.12 -5.26
C ALA A 174 -0.25 7.91 -5.85
N HIS A 175 0.76 7.21 -6.38
CA HIS A 175 2.01 7.83 -6.83
C HIS A 175 1.94 8.27 -8.29
N ASP A 176 1.33 7.44 -9.15
CA ASP A 176 1.40 7.62 -10.59
C ASP A 176 0.03 7.96 -11.22
N GLY A 177 -1.09 7.77 -10.51
CA GLY A 177 -2.45 8.03 -11.02
C GLY A 177 -2.96 6.95 -11.98
N TYR A 178 -2.35 5.76 -11.94
CA TYR A 178 -2.73 4.63 -12.79
C TYR A 178 -3.61 3.65 -12.03
N ARG A 179 -4.60 3.12 -12.72
CA ARG A 179 -5.47 2.06 -12.24
C ARG A 179 -5.39 0.88 -13.20
N HIS A 180 -5.57 -0.34 -12.71
CA HIS A 180 -5.82 -1.46 -13.62
C HIS A 180 -7.23 -1.31 -14.21
N ASP A 181 -7.29 -1.17 -15.52
CA ASP A 181 -8.48 -1.50 -16.28
C ASP A 181 -8.49 -3.00 -16.57
N VAL A 182 -9.66 -3.63 -16.45
CA VAL A 182 -9.81 -5.09 -16.56
C VAL A 182 -10.84 -5.41 -17.61
N ASP A 183 -10.40 -6.09 -18.66
CA ASP A 183 -11.30 -6.78 -19.57
C ASP A 183 -11.63 -8.14 -18.94
N TRP A 184 -12.73 -8.18 -18.19
CA TRP A 184 -13.18 -9.39 -17.52
C TRP A 184 -13.49 -10.53 -18.49
N LYS A 185 -13.90 -10.21 -19.73
CA LYS A 185 -14.18 -11.21 -20.76
C LYS A 185 -12.88 -11.84 -21.25
N ALA A 186 -11.93 -11.02 -21.71
CA ALA A 186 -10.63 -11.50 -22.18
C ALA A 186 -9.72 -12.02 -21.06
N GLY A 187 -10.01 -11.67 -19.79
CA GLY A 187 -9.12 -11.93 -18.66
C GLY A 187 -7.83 -11.13 -18.70
N THR A 188 -7.76 -10.09 -19.54
CA THR A 188 -6.60 -9.22 -19.66
C THR A 188 -6.77 -7.99 -18.79
N HIS A 189 -5.65 -7.42 -18.38
CA HIS A 189 -5.64 -6.20 -17.59
C HIS A 189 -4.53 -5.28 -18.10
N MET A 190 -4.79 -3.98 -18.07
CA MET A 190 -3.86 -2.97 -18.53
C MET A 190 -3.86 -1.79 -17.56
N TRP A 191 -2.68 -1.18 -17.40
CA TRP A 191 -2.56 0.06 -16.66
C TRP A 191 -3.13 1.21 -17.47
N THR A 192 -4.16 1.86 -16.95
CA THR A 192 -4.81 3.02 -17.56
C THR A 192 -4.56 4.24 -16.68
N LYS A 193 -4.07 5.31 -17.29
CA LYS A 193 -3.90 6.60 -16.63
C LYS A 193 -5.26 7.26 -16.48
N THR A 194 -5.61 7.65 -15.25
CA THR A 194 -6.97 8.11 -14.95
C THR A 194 -7.08 9.64 -14.96
N ASP A 195 -5.98 10.34 -14.68
CA ASP A 195 -5.88 11.80 -14.70
C ASP A 195 -4.52 12.25 -15.24
N THR A 196 -4.52 13.20 -16.18
CA THR A 196 -3.30 13.77 -16.75
C THR A 196 -2.58 14.75 -15.82
N ASP A 197 -3.30 15.30 -14.84
CA ASP A 197 -2.79 16.26 -13.85
C ASP A 197 -2.65 15.65 -12.45
N TRP A 198 -2.49 14.32 -12.37
CA TRP A 198 -2.32 13.61 -11.12
C TRP A 198 -1.13 14.15 -10.29
N MET A 199 -1.44 14.51 -9.05
CA MET A 199 -0.45 14.95 -8.07
C MET A 199 -0.11 13.77 -7.15
N PRO A 200 1.14 13.26 -7.18
CA PRO A 200 1.57 12.13 -6.38
C PRO A 200 1.31 12.34 -4.89
N ILE A 201 0.74 11.32 -4.26
CA ILE A 201 0.34 11.29 -2.86
C ILE A 201 1.19 10.25 -2.15
N LEU A 202 2.09 10.70 -1.28
CA LEU A 202 2.92 9.85 -0.44
C LEU A 202 2.15 9.51 0.85
N HIS A 203 1.87 8.24 1.09
CA HIS A 203 1.21 7.68 2.28
C HIS A 203 1.97 7.95 3.60
N ARG A 204 3.30 7.79 3.59
CA ARG A 204 4.23 8.06 4.73
C ARG A 204 4.07 7.22 6.00
N ALA A 205 3.05 6.36 6.11
CA ALA A 205 2.79 5.53 7.29
C ALA A 205 2.55 4.04 6.97
N ILE A 206 3.22 3.49 5.95
CA ILE A 206 3.04 2.08 5.55
C ILE A 206 3.62 1.18 6.64
N THR A 207 2.75 0.46 7.33
CA THR A 207 3.06 -0.46 8.43
C THR A 207 2.07 -1.63 8.39
N PRO A 208 2.28 -2.74 9.12
CA PRO A 208 1.28 -3.80 9.15
C PRO A 208 -0.07 -3.33 9.73
N ALA A 209 -0.06 -2.32 10.61
CA ALA A 209 -1.29 -1.73 11.14
C ALA A 209 -2.10 -0.93 10.10
N SER A 210 -1.45 -0.42 9.04
CA SER A 210 -2.11 0.34 7.96
C SER A 210 -2.62 -0.56 6.82
N ILE A 211 -2.36 -1.86 6.86
CA ILE A 211 -2.83 -2.83 5.86
C ILE A 211 -4.00 -3.59 6.48
N LEU A 212 -5.20 -3.37 5.93
CA LEU A 212 -6.45 -3.88 6.47
C LEU A 212 -7.08 -4.89 5.51
N PHE A 213 -7.86 -5.82 6.06
CA PHE A 213 -8.56 -6.85 5.31
C PHE A 213 -10.07 -6.73 5.47
N GLN A 214 -10.79 -7.09 4.41
CA GLN A 214 -12.22 -7.40 4.48
C GLN A 214 -12.39 -8.92 4.54
N ASN A 215 -13.50 -9.39 5.10
CA ASN A 215 -13.85 -10.80 5.00
C ASN A 215 -14.06 -11.23 3.53
N PRO A 216 -13.68 -12.45 3.13
CA PRO A 216 -14.04 -13.01 1.83
C PRO A 216 -15.55 -12.98 1.60
N ARG A 217 -15.97 -12.66 0.37
CA ARG A 217 -17.37 -12.55 -0.06
C ARG A 217 -17.77 -13.60 -1.09
N GLY A 218 -16.81 -14.25 -1.74
CA GLY A 218 -17.01 -15.30 -2.74
C GLY A 218 -16.05 -16.47 -2.53
N ALA A 219 -15.46 -16.93 -3.63
CA ALA A 219 -14.52 -18.04 -3.66
C ALA A 219 -13.06 -17.62 -3.40
N GLU A 220 -12.79 -16.32 -3.24
CA GLU A 220 -11.45 -15.83 -2.94
C GLU A 220 -10.95 -16.35 -1.58
N LEU A 221 -9.68 -16.75 -1.53
CA LEU A 221 -9.08 -17.31 -0.30
C LEU A 221 -8.97 -16.26 0.80
N TYR A 222 -8.59 -15.04 0.41
CA TYR A 222 -8.53 -13.87 1.28
C TYR A 222 -9.45 -12.79 0.70
N GLY A 223 -10.21 -12.11 1.55
CA GLY A 223 -10.98 -10.95 1.12
C GLY A 223 -10.08 -9.76 0.79
N GLN A 224 -10.67 -8.62 0.41
CA GLN A 224 -9.92 -7.47 -0.07
C GLN A 224 -8.83 -6.98 0.90
N CYS A 225 -7.61 -6.81 0.40
CA CYS A 225 -6.51 -6.13 1.10
C CYS A 225 -6.46 -4.66 0.69
N LYS A 226 -6.54 -3.78 1.69
CA LYS A 226 -6.70 -2.33 1.54
C LYS A 226 -5.68 -1.57 2.38
N LEU A 227 -5.04 -0.58 1.77
CA LEU A 227 -4.18 0.39 2.45
C LEU A 227 -5.04 1.50 3.07
N GLY A 228 -4.98 1.62 4.38
CA GLY A 228 -5.68 2.66 5.17
C GLY A 228 -4.71 3.53 5.97
N HIS A 229 -5.23 4.34 6.89
CA HIS A 229 -4.44 5.25 7.74
C HIS A 229 -3.70 6.38 7.00
N TRP A 230 -4.32 6.95 5.98
CA TRP A 230 -3.85 8.10 5.19
C TRP A 230 -3.71 9.43 5.94
N GLY A 231 -3.78 9.45 7.28
CA GLY A 231 -3.71 10.67 8.09
C GLY A 231 -2.36 11.41 8.04
N GLN A 232 -1.30 10.71 7.63
CA GLN A 232 0.05 11.28 7.44
C GLN A 232 0.40 11.55 5.97
N ALA A 233 -0.55 11.31 5.06
CA ALA A 233 -0.31 11.44 3.64
C ALA A 233 0.11 12.87 3.23
N PHE A 234 0.91 12.98 2.18
CA PHE A 234 1.44 14.24 1.68
C PHE A 234 1.36 14.32 0.15
N VAL A 235 0.79 15.40 -0.37
CA VAL A 235 0.74 15.67 -1.81
C VAL A 235 2.02 16.38 -2.21
N SER A 236 2.86 15.75 -3.04
CA SER A 236 4.25 16.19 -3.27
C SER A 236 4.42 17.51 -4.03
N GLY A 237 3.32 18.13 -4.50
CA GLY A 237 3.35 19.42 -5.17
C GLY A 237 3.99 19.42 -6.57
N HIS A 238 4.42 18.26 -7.07
CA HIS A 238 4.97 18.07 -8.42
C HIS A 238 4.12 17.04 -9.18
N PRO A 239 3.57 17.35 -10.35
CA PRO A 239 2.76 16.39 -11.09
C PRO A 239 3.60 15.15 -11.47
N ALA A 240 2.96 13.98 -11.49
CA ALA A 240 3.59 12.76 -12.00
C ALA A 240 4.05 12.98 -13.46
N SER A 241 5.17 12.35 -13.86
CA SER A 241 5.78 12.56 -15.18
C SER A 241 4.74 12.53 -16.31
N ARG A 242 4.76 13.57 -17.15
CA ARG A 242 3.79 13.78 -18.24
C ARG A 242 4.11 12.98 -19.51
N HIS A 243 5.20 12.21 -19.54
CA HIS A 243 5.62 11.50 -20.75
C HIS A 243 5.28 10.02 -20.72
N ASP A 244 4.22 9.66 -21.44
CA ASP A 244 4.04 8.31 -21.96
C ASP A 244 5.25 7.96 -22.82
N LYS A 245 6.01 6.94 -22.41
CA LYS A 245 6.85 6.22 -23.36
C LYS A 245 5.95 5.33 -24.21
N GLY A 246 5.40 5.90 -25.27
CA GLY A 246 5.14 5.14 -26.48
C GLY A 246 6.46 4.54 -26.97
N ALA A 247 6.49 3.22 -27.09
CA ALA A 247 7.43 2.39 -27.84
C ALA A 247 8.60 3.14 -28.53
N ARG A 248 9.80 3.11 -27.92
CA ARG A 248 11.13 2.97 -28.56
C ARG A 248 12.24 3.19 -27.53
N GLY A 249 12.79 2.08 -27.04
CA GLY A 249 14.22 1.75 -27.08
C GLY A 249 15.30 2.66 -26.49
N GLU A 250 15.01 3.81 -25.88
CA GLU A 250 16.02 4.62 -25.18
C GLU A 250 15.70 4.80 -23.68
N PRO A 251 16.72 4.73 -22.79
CA PRO A 251 16.53 5.08 -21.41
C PRO A 251 16.33 6.60 -21.37
N THR A 252 15.09 7.06 -21.26
CA THR A 252 14.85 8.42 -20.74
C THR A 252 15.45 8.48 -19.36
N ILE A 253 16.66 9.01 -19.29
CA ILE A 253 17.12 9.72 -18.13
C ILE A 253 16.10 10.84 -17.96
N SER A 254 15.38 10.79 -16.83
CA SER A 254 14.45 11.82 -16.39
C SER A 254 15.17 13.17 -16.43
N ASN A 255 14.93 13.95 -17.48
CA ASN A 255 15.50 15.28 -17.55
C ASN A 255 14.70 16.19 -16.61
N ALA A 256 15.34 16.51 -15.48
CA ALA A 256 15.36 17.82 -14.83
C ALA A 256 14.27 18.12 -13.75
N PHE A 257 14.58 17.77 -12.48
CA PHE A 257 14.21 18.51 -11.25
C PHE A 257 12.85 18.30 -10.55
N GLY A 258 12.09 17.26 -10.88
CA GLY A 258 10.82 16.93 -10.22
C GLY A 258 10.84 15.66 -9.37
N GLN A 259 11.72 15.54 -8.37
CA GLN A 259 11.69 14.38 -7.47
C GLN A 259 10.43 14.45 -6.60
N ILE A 260 9.62 13.39 -6.61
CA ILE A 260 8.47 13.23 -5.72
C ILE A 260 9.01 13.09 -4.30
N MET A 261 8.75 14.09 -3.47
CA MET A 261 9.28 14.16 -2.12
C MET A 261 8.32 14.79 -1.12
N ALA A 262 8.55 14.48 0.16
CA ALA A 262 7.85 15.04 1.30
C ALA A 262 8.82 15.24 2.47
N PRO A 263 8.49 16.10 3.46
CA PRO A 263 9.16 16.04 4.75
C PRO A 263 8.89 14.68 5.43
N HIS A 264 9.78 14.24 6.31
CA HIS A 264 9.53 13.07 7.16
C HIS A 264 8.36 13.36 8.14
N ALA A 265 7.62 12.32 8.55
CA ALA A 265 6.43 12.47 9.41
C ALA A 265 6.79 12.72 10.88
N GLU A 266 7.89 12.14 11.34
CA GLU A 266 8.54 12.42 12.61
C GLU A 266 9.33 13.74 12.54
N PRO A 267 9.63 14.41 13.67
CA PRO A 267 10.24 15.73 13.66
C PRO A 267 11.58 15.73 12.93
N SER A 268 11.56 16.21 11.68
CA SER A 268 12.75 16.60 10.93
C SER A 268 13.29 17.94 11.44
N HIS A 269 14.49 18.31 11.01
CA HIS A 269 15.09 19.65 11.22
C HIS A 269 14.25 20.78 10.59
N LEU A 270 13.41 20.44 9.61
CA LEU A 270 12.25 21.23 9.24
C LEU A 270 11.16 20.80 10.20
N GLU A 271 10.78 21.66 11.15
CA GLU A 271 9.66 21.39 12.05
C GLU A 271 8.49 20.81 11.24
N ALA A 272 7.78 19.83 11.81
CA ALA A 272 6.63 19.15 11.20
C ALA A 272 5.43 20.08 10.99
N THR A 273 5.65 21.25 10.42
CA THR A 273 4.62 22.16 9.94
C THR A 273 4.16 21.62 8.59
N ARG A 274 2.84 21.54 8.41
CA ARG A 274 2.19 21.18 7.13
C ARG A 274 2.48 22.18 6.00
N GLU A 275 3.36 23.15 6.21
CA GLU A 275 3.57 24.35 5.40
C GLU A 275 5.02 24.46 4.88
N VAL A 276 5.69 23.35 4.60
CA VAL A 276 7.00 23.38 3.94
C VAL A 276 6.80 23.60 2.44
N SER A 277 7.36 24.68 1.90
CA SER A 277 7.27 24.98 0.47
C SER A 277 8.11 24.01 -0.38
N LEU A 278 7.73 23.82 -1.64
CA LEU A 278 8.51 23.04 -2.61
C LEU A 278 9.96 23.53 -2.74
N VAL A 279 10.17 24.84 -2.61
CA VAL A 279 11.50 25.47 -2.69
C VAL A 279 12.37 25.05 -1.50
N GLU A 280 11.80 24.97 -0.30
CA GLU A 280 12.52 24.55 0.90
C GLU A 280 12.84 23.05 0.86
N MET A 281 11.89 22.23 0.43
CA MET A 281 12.13 20.79 0.23
C MET A 281 13.28 20.57 -0.76
N ARG A 282 13.28 21.29 -1.89
CA ARG A 282 14.37 21.21 -2.88
C ARG A 282 15.71 21.63 -2.28
N LYS A 283 15.78 22.77 -1.58
CA LYS A 283 17.01 23.22 -0.92
C LYS A 283 17.54 22.20 0.08
N SER A 284 16.66 21.53 0.81
CA SER A 284 17.06 20.47 1.73
C SER A 284 17.58 19.25 0.96
N MET A 285 16.89 18.83 -0.10
CA MET A 285 17.33 17.70 -0.91
C MET A 285 18.68 17.97 -1.61
N ASP A 286 18.93 19.22 -2.03
CA ASP A 286 20.23 19.64 -2.56
C ASP A 286 21.35 19.52 -1.51
N LYS A 287 21.10 19.94 -0.26
CA LYS A 287 22.07 19.76 0.84
C LYS A 287 22.38 18.29 1.11
N TYR A 288 21.39 17.42 0.97
CA TYR A 288 21.59 15.98 1.13
C TYR A 288 22.41 15.38 -0.03
N THR A 289 22.03 15.67 -1.26
CA THR A 289 22.61 15.05 -2.46
C THR A 289 23.97 15.64 -2.86
N ARG A 290 24.15 16.96 -2.73
CA ARG A 290 25.40 17.66 -3.10
C ARG A 290 26.37 17.81 -1.94
N ASP A 291 25.85 18.22 -0.77
CA ASP A 291 26.71 18.53 0.38
C ASP A 291 26.87 17.34 1.34
N GLY A 292 26.19 16.22 1.07
CA GLY A 292 26.28 15.00 1.87
C GLY A 292 25.64 15.09 3.26
N GLN A 293 24.80 16.10 3.51
CA GLN A 293 24.18 16.33 4.81
C GLN A 293 23.02 15.36 5.04
N LYS A 294 23.30 14.22 5.70
CA LYS A 294 22.34 13.11 5.87
C LYS A 294 21.02 13.50 6.55
N ASN A 295 21.05 14.44 7.49
CA ASN A 295 19.86 14.95 8.18
C ASN A 295 18.90 15.70 7.24
N HIS A 296 19.37 16.18 6.10
CA HIS A 296 18.58 16.94 5.14
C HIS A 296 17.80 16.07 4.13
N ARG A 297 17.90 14.75 4.22
CA ARG A 297 17.19 13.80 3.35
C ARG A 297 15.68 14.00 3.44
N MET A 298 15.03 13.99 2.28
CA MET A 298 13.58 14.01 2.17
C MET A 298 13.00 12.60 2.08
N TYR A 299 11.72 12.46 2.46
CA TYR A 299 10.93 11.27 2.21
C TYR A 299 10.57 11.20 0.72
N THR A 300 10.57 10.02 0.12
CA THR A 300 10.47 9.79 -1.33
C THR A 300 9.62 8.53 -1.64
N LEU A 301 9.44 8.19 -2.91
CA LEU A 301 8.74 6.95 -3.31
C LEU A 301 9.46 5.68 -2.84
N SER A 302 10.73 5.53 -3.18
CA SER A 302 11.90 5.88 -2.33
C SER A 302 11.89 5.66 -0.80
N ASP A 303 10.76 5.67 -0.13
CA ASP A 303 10.60 5.26 1.28
C ASP A 303 9.42 4.29 1.47
N GLU A 304 8.43 4.34 0.58
CA GLU A 304 7.22 3.53 0.59
C GLU A 304 7.39 2.11 0.11
N HIS A 305 8.08 1.85 -1.02
CA HIS A 305 8.39 0.47 -1.38
C HIS A 305 9.30 -0.20 -0.33
N TRP A 306 10.26 0.50 0.29
CA TRP A 306 11.05 -0.03 1.41
C TRP A 306 10.16 -0.37 2.61
N ALA A 307 9.22 0.51 2.98
CA ALA A 307 8.30 0.25 4.07
C ALA A 307 7.45 -1.00 3.79
N LEU A 308 6.94 -1.16 2.56
CA LEU A 308 6.26 -2.40 2.14
C LEU A 308 7.20 -3.61 2.17
N GLY A 309 8.43 -3.47 1.71
CA GLY A 309 9.45 -4.52 1.76
C GLY A 309 9.74 -4.97 3.18
N ALA A 310 9.83 -4.04 4.13
CA ALA A 310 10.01 -4.33 5.55
C ALA A 310 8.80 -5.06 6.16
N VAL A 311 7.57 -4.71 5.74
CA VAL A 311 6.36 -5.46 6.11
C VAL A 311 6.43 -6.91 5.60
N LEU A 312 6.74 -7.11 4.32
CA LEU A 312 6.84 -8.45 3.74
C LEU A 312 7.99 -9.26 4.32
N TYR A 313 9.12 -8.62 4.60
CA TYR A 313 10.22 -9.24 5.34
C TYR A 313 9.74 -9.78 6.70
N ARG A 314 8.94 -9.01 7.44
CA ARG A 314 8.37 -9.46 8.72
C ARG A 314 7.36 -10.59 8.51
N MET A 315 6.53 -10.54 7.46
CA MET A 315 5.60 -11.63 7.10
C MET A 315 6.33 -12.92 6.76
N MET A 316 7.50 -12.84 6.12
CA MET A 316 8.27 -14.01 5.73
C MET A 316 9.08 -14.59 6.89
N THR A 317 9.69 -13.73 7.72
CA THR A 317 10.73 -14.13 8.69
C THR A 317 10.28 -14.13 10.15
N ALA A 318 9.08 -13.61 10.44
CA ALA A 318 8.61 -13.27 11.80
C ALA A 318 9.48 -12.24 12.55
N ARG A 319 10.42 -11.59 11.86
CA ARG A 319 11.39 -10.66 12.47
C ARG A 319 11.20 -9.27 11.90
N GLU A 320 11.28 -8.29 12.78
CA GLU A 320 11.36 -6.90 12.37
C GLU A 320 12.72 -6.62 11.73
N LEU A 321 12.69 -5.98 10.57
CA LEU A 321 13.90 -5.48 9.95
C LEU A 321 14.42 -4.31 10.80
N PRO A 322 15.73 -4.27 11.13
CA PRO A 322 16.30 -3.12 11.83
C PRO A 322 16.05 -1.82 11.07
N SER A 323 16.11 -0.68 11.78
CA SER A 323 16.02 0.61 11.11
C SER A 323 17.10 0.74 10.04
N ARG A 324 16.71 1.30 8.89
CA ARG A 324 17.60 1.68 7.80
C ARG A 324 18.47 2.88 8.17
N ASP A 325 18.02 3.68 9.13
CA ASP A 325 18.74 4.89 9.53
C ASP A 325 20.10 4.55 10.16
N PRO A 326 21.09 5.47 10.07
CA PRO A 326 22.36 5.28 10.73
C PRO A 326 22.18 4.97 12.21
N CYS A 327 23.01 4.06 12.73
CA CYS A 327 22.97 3.66 14.12
C CYS A 327 23.11 4.88 15.04
N ALA A 328 22.08 5.18 15.82
CA ALA A 328 22.07 6.31 16.76
C ALA A 328 23.18 6.22 17.82
N GLY A 329 23.61 5.01 18.16
CA GLY A 329 24.69 4.76 19.13
C GLY A 329 26.11 4.86 18.56
N CYS A 330 26.28 5.22 17.28
CA CYS A 330 27.57 5.20 16.60
C CYS A 330 27.90 6.53 15.90
N ALA A 331 29.05 7.13 16.25
CA ALA A 331 29.58 8.30 15.57
C ALA A 331 30.06 7.99 14.12
N ALA A 332 30.29 6.72 13.79
CA ALA A 332 30.78 6.31 12.47
C ALA A 332 29.66 6.20 11.40
N GLY A 333 28.40 6.40 11.77
CA GLY A 333 27.27 6.38 10.82
C GLY A 333 27.07 5.02 10.13
N CYS A 334 27.39 3.92 10.82
CA CYS A 334 27.16 2.56 10.35
C CYS A 334 25.67 2.21 10.30
N VAL A 335 25.33 1.10 9.63
CA VAL A 335 23.94 0.67 9.44
C VAL A 335 23.71 -0.77 9.95
N HIS A 336 22.48 -1.04 10.39
CA HIS A 336 22.06 -2.36 10.85
C HIS A 336 21.41 -3.21 9.75
N VAL A 337 21.17 -2.62 8.59
CA VAL A 337 20.65 -3.32 7.41
C VAL A 337 21.66 -3.14 6.28
N THR A 338 22.05 -4.26 5.68
CA THR A 338 22.90 -4.31 4.50
C THR A 338 22.22 -5.15 3.44
N ALA A 339 22.62 -4.99 2.19
CA ALA A 339 22.27 -5.90 1.11
C ALA A 339 23.44 -5.94 0.11
N CYS A 340 23.43 -6.95 -0.74
CA CYS A 340 24.38 -7.13 -1.81
C CYS A 340 24.10 -6.11 -2.93
N ALA A 341 25.17 -5.50 -3.46
CA ALA A 341 25.05 -4.58 -4.60
C ALA A 341 24.61 -5.31 -5.86
N ASP A 342 25.06 -6.56 -6.03
CA ASP A 342 24.54 -7.46 -7.02
C ASP A 342 23.27 -8.14 -6.49
N THR A 343 22.13 -7.78 -7.07
CA THR A 343 20.82 -8.29 -6.67
C THR A 343 20.73 -9.77 -6.97
N TYR A 344 20.24 -10.57 -6.02
CA TYR A 344 20.06 -12.02 -6.20
C TYR A 344 21.33 -12.85 -6.37
N CYS A 345 22.52 -12.27 -6.14
CA CYS A 345 23.81 -12.94 -6.27
C CYS A 345 23.81 -14.40 -5.77
N LEU A 346 23.28 -14.67 -4.58
CA LEU A 346 23.22 -16.01 -3.99
C LEU A 346 22.30 -16.98 -4.75
N LEU A 347 21.17 -16.48 -5.27
CA LEU A 347 20.24 -17.29 -6.05
C LEU A 347 20.79 -17.55 -7.46
N GLU A 348 21.37 -16.53 -8.09
CA GLU A 348 21.96 -16.64 -9.43
C GLU A 348 23.23 -17.50 -9.42
N GLU A 349 24.06 -17.40 -8.38
CA GLU A 349 25.21 -18.29 -8.20
C GLU A 349 24.76 -19.75 -8.05
N ALA A 350 23.69 -20.00 -7.28
CA ALA A 350 23.12 -21.34 -7.17
C ALA A 350 22.49 -21.84 -8.48
N GLU A 351 21.91 -20.95 -9.29
CA GLU A 351 21.32 -21.28 -10.61
C GLU A 351 22.36 -21.42 -11.71
N SER A 352 23.58 -20.90 -11.51
CA SER A 352 24.65 -20.96 -12.50
C SER A 352 25.14 -22.38 -12.74
N ASP A 353 25.41 -22.70 -13.99
CA ASP A 353 25.90 -24.01 -14.43
C ASP A 353 27.21 -24.35 -13.71
N GLN A 354 27.12 -25.24 -12.72
CA GLN A 354 28.29 -25.73 -12.00
C GLN A 354 28.96 -26.81 -12.85
N LEU A 355 30.26 -26.69 -13.08
CA LEU A 355 31.03 -27.70 -13.81
C LEU A 355 31.66 -28.71 -12.84
N ASP A 356 31.69 -29.98 -13.24
CA ASP A 356 32.36 -31.04 -12.52
C ASP A 356 33.89 -31.00 -12.74
N ARG A 357 34.61 -32.00 -12.20
CA ARG A 357 36.08 -32.08 -12.35
C ARG A 357 36.53 -32.26 -13.82
N TRP A 358 35.66 -32.74 -14.68
CA TRP A 358 35.94 -33.03 -16.10
C TRP A 358 35.49 -31.91 -17.04
N GLY A 359 34.85 -30.87 -16.51
CA GLY A 359 34.35 -29.74 -17.28
C GLY A 359 32.95 -29.96 -17.86
N ASP A 360 32.23 -30.98 -17.39
CA ASP A 360 30.83 -31.26 -17.74
C ASP A 360 29.88 -30.61 -16.73
N LEU A 361 28.63 -30.34 -17.15
CA LEU A 361 27.62 -29.76 -16.27
C LEU A 361 27.26 -30.71 -15.13
N ASP A 362 27.51 -30.29 -13.90
CA ASP A 362 27.09 -30.97 -12.68
C ASP A 362 25.64 -30.55 -12.34
N LEU A 363 24.69 -31.29 -12.92
CA LEU A 363 23.26 -31.06 -12.70
C LEU A 363 22.84 -31.25 -11.24
N ASP A 364 23.59 -32.03 -10.46
CA ASP A 364 23.33 -32.25 -9.03
C ASP A 364 23.73 -31.04 -8.17
N LYS A 365 24.56 -30.14 -8.72
CA LYS A 365 24.98 -28.89 -8.06
C LYS A 365 24.27 -27.65 -8.59
N THR A 366 23.64 -27.73 -9.75
CA THR A 366 22.94 -26.61 -10.39
C THR A 366 21.50 -26.52 -9.85
N CYS A 367 21.15 -25.43 -9.16
CA CYS A 367 19.86 -25.29 -8.49
C CYS A 367 18.70 -25.09 -9.47
N ARG A 368 17.87 -26.11 -9.66
CA ARG A 368 16.60 -26.03 -10.42
C ARG A 368 15.34 -26.03 -9.55
N CYS A 369 15.48 -25.91 -8.23
CA CYS A 369 14.35 -25.85 -7.32
C CYS A 369 13.55 -24.55 -7.51
N ASP A 370 12.22 -24.62 -7.33
CA ASP A 370 11.34 -23.44 -7.38
C ASP A 370 11.49 -22.53 -6.14
N TYR A 371 11.99 -23.10 -5.04
CA TYR A 371 12.09 -22.45 -3.73
C TYR A 371 13.53 -22.07 -3.38
N GLY A 372 13.68 -21.01 -2.60
CA GLY A 372 14.96 -20.48 -2.14
C GLY A 372 15.72 -21.44 -1.24
N GLY A 373 15.32 -21.57 0.03
CA GLY A 373 16.02 -22.26 1.13
C GLY A 373 16.34 -23.75 0.97
N CYS A 374 16.26 -24.28 -0.25
CA CYS A 374 16.77 -25.58 -0.69
C CYS A 374 18.26 -25.77 -0.38
N GLU A 375 18.70 -27.03 -0.43
CA GLU A 375 20.07 -27.42 -0.11
C GLU A 375 21.11 -26.76 -1.03
N HIS A 376 20.85 -26.68 -2.34
CA HIS A 376 21.76 -26.05 -3.29
C HIS A 376 22.10 -24.59 -2.92
N VAL A 377 21.07 -23.77 -2.65
CA VAL A 377 21.26 -22.36 -2.25
C VAL A 377 21.98 -22.28 -0.89
N ARG A 378 21.73 -23.21 0.01
CA ARG A 378 22.40 -23.23 1.33
C ARG A 378 23.87 -23.59 1.22
N GLU A 379 24.24 -24.51 0.35
CA GLU A 379 25.64 -24.84 0.11
C GLU A 379 26.36 -23.63 -0.51
N VAL A 380 25.74 -22.95 -1.47
CA VAL A 380 26.24 -21.66 -1.97
C VAL A 380 26.41 -20.68 -0.81
N ILE A 381 25.42 -20.43 0.03
CA ILE A 381 25.58 -19.49 1.17
C ILE A 381 26.73 -19.87 2.13
N LYS A 382 27.00 -21.17 2.34
CA LYS A 382 28.11 -21.62 3.18
C LYS A 382 29.48 -21.38 2.53
N MET A 383 29.55 -21.53 1.20
CA MET A 383 30.79 -21.42 0.43
C MET A 383 31.06 -19.99 -0.03
N SER A 384 30.01 -19.23 -0.32
CA SER A 384 30.05 -17.90 -0.90
C SER A 384 30.51 -16.87 0.13
N GLN A 385 31.65 -16.26 -0.18
CA GLN A 385 32.04 -14.97 0.38
C GLN A 385 31.72 -13.93 -0.68
N CYS A 386 30.46 -13.51 -0.78
CA CYS A 386 30.02 -12.45 -1.70
C CYS A 386 31.09 -11.35 -1.83
N THR A 387 31.74 -11.28 -2.99
CA THR A 387 32.90 -10.40 -3.23
C THR A 387 32.50 -9.03 -3.74
N HIS A 388 31.25 -8.89 -4.20
CA HIS A 388 30.69 -7.62 -4.65
C HIS A 388 30.43 -6.69 -3.46
N PRO A 389 30.38 -5.35 -3.70
CA PRO A 389 30.11 -4.37 -2.67
C PRO A 389 28.80 -4.66 -1.91
N LYS A 390 28.74 -4.26 -0.64
CA LYS A 390 27.52 -4.29 0.18
C LYS A 390 27.05 -2.86 0.49
N TRP A 391 25.75 -2.70 0.75
CA TRP A 391 25.18 -1.40 1.14
C TRP A 391 25.76 -0.93 2.47
N GLY A 392 26.64 0.07 2.39
CA GLY A 392 27.22 0.73 3.56
C GLY A 392 28.12 -0.18 4.42
N PRO A 393 28.86 0.40 5.37
CA PRO A 393 29.62 -0.40 6.33
C PRO A 393 28.66 -1.02 7.36
N PRO A 394 28.72 -2.34 7.59
CA PRO A 394 27.94 -2.98 8.65
C PRO A 394 28.31 -2.40 10.03
N CYS A 395 27.34 -2.28 10.94
CA CYS A 395 27.63 -1.88 12.32
C CYS A 395 28.61 -2.85 12.99
N VAL A 396 29.78 -2.32 13.33
CA VAL A 396 30.78 -2.95 14.21
C VAL A 396 30.54 -2.65 15.69
N CYS A 397 29.44 -1.96 15.98
CA CYS A 397 29.07 -1.39 17.26
C CYS A 397 28.19 -2.30 18.13
N ALA A 398 28.11 -3.60 17.83
CA ALA A 398 27.14 -4.55 18.40
C ALA A 398 27.06 -4.49 19.94
N VAL A 399 28.19 -4.28 20.63
CA VAL A 399 28.26 -4.20 22.10
C VAL A 399 27.60 -2.93 22.68
N LYS A 400 27.58 -1.81 21.93
CA LYS A 400 27.03 -0.53 22.40
C LYS A 400 25.56 -0.31 22.04
N CYS A 401 25.11 -0.85 20.92
CA CYS A 401 23.77 -0.61 20.40
C CYS A 401 22.80 -1.79 20.58
N GLY A 402 23.30 -3.01 20.85
CA GLY A 402 22.48 -4.21 21.05
C GLY A 402 21.79 -4.76 19.80
N THR A 403 21.82 -4.03 18.67
CA THR A 403 21.15 -4.43 17.43
C THR A 403 22.09 -5.18 16.49
N LYS A 404 21.72 -6.41 16.12
CA LYS A 404 22.48 -7.23 15.16
C LYS A 404 22.30 -6.70 13.74
N THR A 405 23.39 -6.63 12.98
CA THR A 405 23.31 -6.32 11.54
C THR A 405 22.68 -7.49 10.78
N VAL A 406 21.75 -7.16 9.91
CA VAL A 406 21.05 -8.07 9.01
C VAL A 406 21.49 -7.79 7.58
N ASN A 407 21.80 -8.83 6.83
CA ASN A 407 21.91 -8.76 5.39
C ASN A 407 20.61 -9.31 4.77
N ILE A 408 19.95 -8.51 3.93
CA ILE A 408 18.65 -8.87 3.36
C ILE A 408 18.77 -10.09 2.45
N ASP A 409 19.73 -10.11 1.52
CA ASP A 409 19.91 -11.19 0.56
C ASP A 409 20.25 -12.51 1.27
N ASP A 410 21.15 -12.47 2.27
CA ASP A 410 21.52 -13.64 3.06
C ASP A 410 20.29 -14.24 3.76
N VAL A 411 19.40 -13.41 4.32
CA VAL A 411 18.21 -13.91 5.03
C VAL A 411 17.17 -14.43 4.05
N LEU A 412 16.84 -13.67 3.00
CA LEU A 412 15.81 -14.06 2.03
C LEU A 412 16.16 -15.37 1.33
N ALA A 413 17.42 -15.56 0.92
CA ALA A 413 17.86 -16.78 0.25
C ALA A 413 17.75 -18.04 1.13
N GLN A 414 17.69 -17.91 2.45
CA GLN A 414 17.53 -19.04 3.39
C GLN A 414 16.07 -19.44 3.64
N MET A 415 15.10 -18.66 3.14
CA MET A 415 13.69 -18.90 3.39
C MET A 415 13.09 -19.85 2.36
N ASP A 416 12.15 -20.69 2.79
CA ASP A 416 11.50 -21.72 1.96
C ASP A 416 10.28 -21.13 1.20
N TYR A 417 10.44 -19.93 0.64
CA TYR A 417 9.49 -19.30 -0.29
C TYR A 417 9.95 -19.48 -1.73
N SER A 418 9.03 -19.35 -2.69
CA SER A 418 9.40 -19.39 -4.10
C SER A 418 10.45 -18.31 -4.41
N LYS A 419 11.36 -18.63 -5.33
CA LYS A 419 12.35 -17.67 -5.83
C LYS A 419 11.68 -16.43 -6.42
N GLY A 420 10.47 -16.56 -6.97
CA GLY A 420 9.66 -15.46 -7.47
C GLY A 420 9.33 -14.45 -6.36
N LEU A 421 8.84 -14.92 -5.20
CA LEU A 421 8.54 -14.02 -4.08
C LEU A 421 9.81 -13.41 -3.49
N LEU A 422 10.89 -14.19 -3.34
CA LEU A 422 12.17 -13.67 -2.86
C LEU A 422 12.67 -12.52 -3.74
N LYS A 423 12.62 -12.71 -5.07
CA LYS A 423 12.99 -11.69 -6.07
C LYS A 423 12.07 -10.46 -5.95
N ALA A 424 10.75 -10.66 -5.87
CA ALA A 424 9.77 -9.58 -5.78
C ALA A 424 9.94 -8.72 -4.52
N VAL A 425 10.16 -9.33 -3.35
CA VAL A 425 10.41 -8.59 -2.10
C VAL A 425 11.74 -7.85 -2.15
N ARG A 426 12.77 -8.45 -2.74
CA ARG A 426 14.08 -7.81 -2.88
C ARG A 426 14.07 -6.62 -3.85
N LEU A 427 13.19 -6.60 -4.87
CA LEU A 427 12.96 -5.43 -5.74
C LEU A 427 12.47 -4.21 -4.95
N LEU A 428 11.70 -4.39 -3.89
CA LEU A 428 11.20 -3.31 -3.03
C LEU A 428 12.31 -2.59 -2.26
N PHE A 429 13.47 -3.22 -2.10
CA PHE A 429 14.63 -2.64 -1.45
C PHE A 429 15.67 -2.07 -2.45
N ASP A 430 15.53 -2.35 -3.74
CA ASP A 430 16.53 -2.07 -4.79
C ASP A 430 16.51 -0.61 -5.29
N TRP A 431 17.07 0.30 -4.48
CA TRP A 431 16.70 1.71 -4.51
C TRP A 431 17.87 2.69 -4.68
N ASP A 432 17.68 3.65 -5.59
CA ASP A 432 18.53 4.83 -5.73
C ASP A 432 17.93 6.03 -4.98
N TRP A 433 18.54 6.37 -3.85
CA TRP A 433 18.16 7.49 -2.99
C TRP A 433 18.42 8.86 -3.62
N LYS A 434 19.31 8.96 -4.61
CA LYS A 434 19.61 10.20 -5.33
C LYS A 434 18.61 10.47 -6.44
N PHE A 435 18.10 9.41 -7.07
CA PHE A 435 17.35 9.54 -8.32
C PHE A 435 15.99 8.85 -8.35
N SER A 436 15.48 8.29 -7.23
CA SER A 436 14.15 7.64 -7.12
C SER A 436 13.69 7.04 -8.47
N ALA A 437 14.52 6.16 -9.04
CA ALA A 437 14.56 5.96 -10.49
C ALA A 437 13.35 5.19 -11.06
N ARG A 438 12.47 4.65 -10.19
CA ARG A 438 11.36 3.77 -10.58
C ARG A 438 10.02 4.35 -10.13
N GLY A 439 9.10 4.47 -11.09
CA GLY A 439 7.68 4.68 -10.79
C GLY A 439 7.08 3.42 -10.15
N SER A 440 5.99 3.57 -9.41
CA SER A 440 5.36 2.44 -8.72
C SER A 440 4.67 1.50 -9.70
N VAL A 441 4.15 2.02 -10.80
CA VAL A 441 3.59 1.23 -11.92
C VAL A 441 4.64 0.31 -12.55
N GLU A 442 5.83 0.83 -12.86
CA GLU A 442 6.91 0.02 -13.47
C GLU A 442 7.33 -1.12 -12.53
N LEU A 443 7.48 -0.80 -11.24
CA LEU A 443 7.81 -1.79 -10.22
C LEU A 443 6.67 -2.83 -10.07
N CYS A 444 5.42 -2.38 -10.05
CA CYS A 444 4.25 -3.26 -9.98
C CYS A 444 4.22 -4.22 -11.18
N GLY A 445 4.50 -3.76 -12.40
CA GLY A 445 4.54 -4.63 -13.59
C GLY A 445 5.60 -5.75 -13.52
N LYS A 446 6.76 -5.47 -12.89
CA LYS A 446 7.79 -6.50 -12.64
C LYS A 446 7.31 -7.52 -11.59
N ILE A 447 6.66 -7.04 -10.54
CA ILE A 447 6.11 -7.86 -9.46
C ILE A 447 4.93 -8.72 -9.96
N ASP A 448 4.04 -8.16 -10.78
CA ASP A 448 2.89 -8.86 -11.36
C ASP A 448 3.35 -9.99 -12.30
N SER A 449 4.45 -9.79 -13.06
CA SER A 449 5.06 -10.87 -13.85
C SER A 449 5.54 -12.04 -12.98
N LEU A 450 6.21 -11.75 -11.86
CA LEU A 450 6.67 -12.78 -10.92
C LEU A 450 5.50 -13.48 -10.22
N TYR A 451 4.45 -12.73 -9.87
CA TYR A 451 3.22 -13.27 -9.30
C TYR A 451 2.51 -14.20 -10.30
N ALA A 452 2.42 -13.81 -11.57
CA ALA A 452 1.81 -14.62 -12.61
C ALA A 452 2.55 -15.96 -12.81
N SER A 453 3.89 -15.94 -12.87
CA SER A 453 4.68 -17.18 -12.89
C SER A 453 4.46 -18.02 -11.63
N TRP A 454 4.44 -17.41 -10.45
CA TRP A 454 4.17 -18.16 -9.20
C TRP A 454 2.78 -18.82 -9.22
N LYS A 455 1.75 -18.13 -9.72
CA LYS A 455 0.38 -18.64 -9.88
C LYS A 455 0.32 -19.87 -10.79
N THR A 456 1.11 -19.91 -11.86
CA THR A 456 1.11 -21.03 -12.81
C THR A 456 2.01 -22.19 -12.35
N ASP A 457 3.18 -21.86 -11.82
CA ASP A 457 4.29 -22.81 -11.70
C ASP A 457 4.25 -23.55 -10.35
N THR A 458 3.71 -22.93 -9.30
CA THR A 458 3.64 -23.53 -7.97
C THR A 458 2.30 -24.19 -7.64
N GLY A 459 2.30 -25.18 -6.74
CA GLY A 459 1.08 -25.83 -6.27
C GLY A 459 0.16 -24.86 -5.53
N GLU A 460 0.70 -24.11 -4.55
CA GLU A 460 -0.06 -23.10 -3.79
C GLU A 460 -0.63 -22.01 -4.72
N GLY A 461 0.14 -21.57 -5.72
CA GLY A 461 -0.30 -20.57 -6.69
C GLY A 461 -1.51 -21.01 -7.51
N ARG A 462 -1.54 -22.28 -7.95
CA ARG A 462 -2.67 -22.84 -8.72
C ARG A 462 -3.94 -23.01 -7.90
N GLU A 463 -3.80 -23.30 -6.60
CA GLU A 463 -4.93 -23.45 -5.67
C GLU A 463 -5.44 -22.11 -5.14
N TYR A 464 -4.57 -21.11 -5.04
CA TYR A 464 -4.93 -19.79 -4.56
C TYR A 464 -5.92 -19.13 -5.51
N VAL A 465 -7.08 -18.71 -5.01
CA VAL A 465 -8.05 -17.89 -5.74
C VAL A 465 -7.96 -16.47 -5.19
N ASP A 466 -7.52 -15.52 -6.02
CA ASP A 466 -7.48 -14.12 -5.61
C ASP A 466 -8.82 -13.40 -5.88
N VAL A 467 -8.93 -12.16 -5.38
CA VAL A 467 -10.18 -11.38 -5.50
C VAL A 467 -10.55 -11.09 -6.96
N ARG A 468 -9.57 -11.00 -7.87
CA ARG A 468 -9.81 -10.75 -9.29
C ARG A 468 -10.19 -12.04 -10.00
N ASP A 469 -9.61 -13.18 -9.62
CA ASP A 469 -10.04 -14.49 -10.11
C ASP A 469 -11.53 -14.74 -9.80
N ASP A 470 -11.94 -14.49 -8.55
CA ASP A 470 -13.34 -14.59 -8.13
C ASP A 470 -14.23 -13.57 -8.86
N ALA A 471 -13.82 -12.30 -8.92
CA ALA A 471 -14.58 -11.26 -9.60
C ALA A 471 -14.77 -11.56 -11.09
N ARG A 472 -13.74 -12.10 -11.76
CA ARG A 472 -13.81 -12.54 -13.15
C ARG A 472 -14.80 -13.69 -13.30
N ARG A 473 -14.71 -14.72 -12.45
CA ARG A 473 -15.65 -15.85 -12.48
C ARG A 473 -17.09 -15.37 -12.33
N ARG A 474 -17.38 -14.53 -11.32
CA ARG A 474 -18.71 -13.94 -11.14
C ARG A 474 -19.17 -13.11 -12.33
N PHE A 475 -18.28 -12.33 -12.94
CA PHE A 475 -18.59 -11.57 -14.14
C PHE A 475 -19.02 -12.50 -15.30
N LEU A 476 -18.27 -13.58 -15.54
CA LEU A 476 -18.59 -14.53 -16.61
C LEU A 476 -19.95 -15.20 -16.38
N VAL A 477 -20.19 -15.69 -15.16
CA VAL A 477 -21.47 -16.32 -14.77
C VAL A 477 -22.64 -15.35 -14.93
N LEU A 478 -22.53 -14.13 -14.39
CA LEU A 478 -23.62 -13.14 -14.45
C LEU A 478 -23.96 -12.68 -15.88
N ASN A 479 -23.03 -12.83 -16.82
CA ASN A 479 -23.22 -12.47 -18.23
C ASN A 479 -23.45 -13.68 -19.14
N GLY A 480 -23.62 -14.90 -18.59
CA GLY A 480 -23.82 -16.12 -19.38
C GLY A 480 -22.66 -16.45 -20.32
N LEU A 481 -21.44 -16.07 -19.94
CA LEU A 481 -20.21 -16.31 -20.71
C LEU A 481 -19.39 -17.47 -20.14
N ASP A 482 -19.88 -18.13 -19.10
CA ASP A 482 -19.18 -19.23 -18.45
C ASP A 482 -19.40 -20.53 -19.23
N GLN A 483 -18.37 -20.97 -19.94
CA GLN A 483 -18.42 -22.16 -20.81
C GLN A 483 -18.26 -23.48 -20.04
N THR A 484 -18.15 -23.44 -18.71
CA THR A 484 -18.04 -24.65 -17.88
C THR A 484 -19.34 -25.41 -17.75
N GLU A 485 -20.51 -24.79 -17.96
CA GLU A 485 -21.81 -25.49 -17.95
C GLU A 485 -22.09 -26.23 -19.27
N GLU A 486 -21.69 -25.68 -20.43
CA GLU A 486 -21.94 -26.33 -21.74
C GLU A 486 -21.17 -27.65 -21.92
N LYS A 487 -20.01 -27.83 -21.28
CA LYS A 487 -19.23 -29.08 -21.38
C LYS A 487 -19.81 -30.26 -20.61
N MET A 488 -20.74 -30.03 -19.68
CA MET A 488 -21.31 -31.11 -18.87
C MET A 488 -22.56 -31.72 -19.51
N GLU A 489 -23.29 -30.96 -20.34
CA GLU A 489 -24.45 -31.48 -21.09
C GLU A 489 -24.05 -32.28 -22.34
N ASP A 490 -22.90 -31.99 -22.95
CA ASP A 490 -22.43 -32.73 -24.14
C ASP A 490 -21.89 -34.13 -23.75
N ASP A 491 -21.18 -34.28 -22.62
CA ASP A 491 -20.62 -35.57 -22.16
C ASP A 491 -21.72 -36.57 -21.66
N ASP A 492 -22.86 -36.07 -21.18
CA ASP A 492 -24.02 -36.90 -20.81
C ASP A 492 -24.86 -37.33 -22.03
N SER A 493 -24.68 -36.69 -23.19
CA SER A 493 -25.39 -37.04 -24.42
C SER A 493 -24.67 -38.11 -25.27
N ASP A 494 -23.33 -38.17 -25.20
CA ASP A 494 -22.53 -39.15 -25.95
C ASP A 494 -22.40 -40.50 -25.23
N SER A 495 -22.67 -40.59 -23.93
CA SER A 495 -22.66 -41.86 -23.18
C SER A 495 -23.95 -42.69 -23.31
N ALA A 496 -24.99 -42.15 -23.97
CA ALA A 496 -26.28 -42.83 -24.16
C ALA A 496 -26.44 -43.51 -25.53
N SER A 497 -25.47 -43.41 -26.46
CA SER A 497 -25.62 -43.93 -27.83
C SER A 497 -24.79 -45.18 -28.18
N GLU A 498 -23.86 -45.63 -27.32
CA GLU A 498 -23.04 -46.85 -27.55
C GLU A 498 -23.54 -48.10 -26.79
N ALA A 499 -24.83 -48.16 -26.46
CA ALA A 499 -25.45 -49.36 -25.89
C ALA A 499 -26.71 -49.76 -26.66
N SER A 500 -26.66 -49.85 -28.00
CA SER A 500 -27.62 -50.59 -28.84
C SER A 500 -27.20 -50.59 -30.32
N THR A 501 -26.25 -51.43 -30.74
CA THR A 501 -26.40 -52.35 -31.90
C THR A 501 -25.21 -53.28 -32.05
#